data_AF-A0A2T6DS58-F1
#
_entry.id   AF-A0A2T6DS58-F1
#
_cell.length_a   1.000
_cell.length_b   1.000
_cell.length_c   1.000
_cell.angle_alpha   90.00
_cell.angle_beta   90.00
_cell.angle_gamma   90.00
#
_symmetry.space_group_name_H-M   'P 1'
#
loop_
_entity.id
_entity.type
_entity.pdbx_description
1 polymer ?
#
loop_
_entity_poly.entity_id
_entity_poly.type
_entity_poly.pdbx_seq_one_letter_code
_entity_poly.pdbx_strand_id
1 'polypeptide(L)'
;MPSTSRASKKNSSTLSLPKVSQSSSHEYLDFPVVDRNAPIKPNKQYYVEALAKGQTIGIHSLKEYPTFFKLFRRYCDRHRLKMRLHVRQTLPDVWLLIPRKENEDKPDVVLEGDWREHGRYKYYAVQLEQGSQLSFTDPDEANKARRAWMLYTPRKKRADRECLVTKLPRSGKIVVSVQEKSE
;
A
#
# COMPACT_ATOMS: atom_id res chain seq x y z
N MET A 1 73.82 24.84 5.94
CA MET A 1 72.72 24.45 6.87
C MET A 1 71.50 25.30 6.53
N PRO A 2 70.24 24.83 6.61
CA PRO A 2 69.61 23.49 6.49
C PRO A 2 68.94 23.33 5.08
N SER A 3 68.59 22.18 4.49
CA SER A 3 67.95 20.91 4.91
C SER A 3 66.44 21.00 5.18
N THR A 4 65.60 20.85 4.15
CA THR A 4 64.21 20.34 4.20
C THR A 4 63.85 19.73 2.83
N SER A 5 63.89 18.41 2.68
CA SER A 5 62.85 17.41 3.01
C SER A 5 61.67 17.41 2.03
N ARG A 6 61.80 16.51 1.05
CA ARG A 6 60.80 16.06 0.07
C ARG A 6 59.83 15.11 0.78
N ALA A 7 58.53 15.43 0.82
CA ALA A 7 57.50 14.53 1.32
C ALA A 7 56.56 14.10 0.19
N SER A 8 56.67 12.83 -0.19
CA SER A 8 55.69 12.11 -1.01
C SER A 8 54.36 12.00 -0.27
N LYS A 9 53.26 12.45 -0.88
CA LYS A 9 51.90 12.04 -0.50
C LYS A 9 51.37 11.05 -1.54
N LYS A 10 51.33 9.78 -1.14
CA LYS A 10 50.49 8.74 -1.74
C LYS A 10 49.04 9.11 -1.48
N ASN A 11 48.28 9.44 -2.51
CA ASN A 11 46.82 9.45 -2.43
C ASN A 11 46.32 8.05 -2.80
N SER A 12 46.10 7.23 -1.78
CA SER A 12 45.27 6.03 -1.86
C SER A 12 43.81 6.47 -1.97
N SER A 13 43.26 6.45 -3.18
CA SER A 13 41.83 6.60 -3.43
C SER A 13 41.11 5.32 -3.00
N THR A 14 40.84 5.23 -1.71
CA THR A 14 39.94 4.22 -1.13
C THR A 14 38.56 4.43 -1.73
N LEU A 15 38.08 3.46 -2.51
CA LEU A 15 36.67 3.35 -2.90
C LEU A 15 35.82 3.31 -1.63
N SER A 16 35.21 4.45 -1.27
CA SER A 16 34.16 4.48 -0.27
C SER A 16 32.81 4.31 -0.96
N LEU A 17 32.26 3.10 -0.87
CA LEU A 17 30.86 2.80 -1.12
C LEU A 17 29.98 3.79 -0.34
N PRO A 18 28.97 4.42 -0.95
CA PRO A 18 28.07 5.29 -0.20
C PRO A 18 27.26 4.46 0.81
N LYS A 19 27.29 4.96 2.04
CA LYS A 19 26.63 4.45 3.25
C LYS A 19 25.16 4.18 3.00
N VAL A 20 24.75 2.95 3.31
CA VAL A 20 23.36 2.55 3.53
C VAL A 20 22.80 3.35 4.70
N SER A 21 22.00 4.37 4.41
CA SER A 21 21.18 5.05 5.40
C SER A 21 19.95 4.20 5.69
N GLN A 22 19.93 3.56 6.86
CA GLN A 22 18.81 2.79 7.36
C GLN A 22 17.67 3.72 7.81
N SER A 23 16.55 3.68 7.10
CA SER A 23 15.24 4.16 7.58
C SER A 23 14.15 3.24 7.02
N SER A 24 13.50 2.48 7.91
CA SER A 24 12.35 1.60 7.67
C SER A 24 12.34 0.85 6.32
N SER A 25 13.23 -0.14 6.19
CA SER A 25 13.42 -0.93 4.96
C SER A 25 12.24 -1.86 4.67
N HIS A 26 11.18 -1.35 4.05
CA HIS A 26 10.46 -2.18 3.08
C HIS A 26 11.47 -2.52 1.98
N GLU A 27 12.07 -3.70 2.03
CA GLU A 27 13.01 -4.17 1.00
C GLU A 27 12.24 -4.31 -0.32
N TYR A 28 12.37 -3.31 -1.19
CA TYR A 28 11.90 -3.38 -2.57
C TYR A 28 13.09 -3.47 -3.51
N LEU A 29 12.93 -4.24 -4.57
CA LEU A 29 13.92 -4.30 -5.64
C LEU A 29 13.71 -3.10 -6.56
N ASP A 30 14.77 -2.32 -6.73
CA ASP A 30 14.69 -1.11 -7.53
C ASP A 30 14.79 -1.43 -9.03
N PHE A 31 13.83 -0.97 -9.82
CA PHE A 31 13.90 -1.08 -11.27
C PHE A 31 14.77 0.06 -11.82
N PRO A 32 15.89 -0.26 -12.46
CA PRO A 32 16.84 0.75 -12.87
C PRO A 32 16.28 1.63 -13.98
N VAL A 33 16.40 2.95 -13.80
CA VAL A 33 16.34 3.90 -14.91
C VAL A 33 17.54 3.59 -15.82
N VAL A 34 17.28 3.27 -17.09
CA VAL A 34 18.34 2.89 -18.04
C VAL A 34 18.90 4.16 -18.67
N ASP A 35 20.08 4.58 -18.23
CA ASP A 35 20.93 5.44 -19.06
C ASP A 35 21.48 4.62 -20.23
N ARG A 36 21.51 5.22 -21.42
CA ARG A 36 21.88 4.57 -22.69
C ARG A 36 23.28 3.91 -22.70
N ASN A 37 24.11 4.17 -21.68
CA ASN A 37 25.50 3.72 -21.56
C ASN A 37 25.77 2.79 -20.34
N ALA A 38 24.74 2.23 -19.70
CA ALA A 38 24.90 1.40 -18.50
C ALA A 38 25.13 -0.11 -18.83
N PRO A 39 25.83 -0.88 -17.96
CA PRO A 39 26.06 -2.32 -18.14
C PRO A 39 24.75 -3.11 -18.24
N ILE A 40 24.79 -4.29 -18.88
CA ILE A 40 23.65 -5.17 -19.16
C ILE A 40 22.88 -5.47 -17.86
N LYS A 41 21.73 -4.82 -17.67
CA LYS A 41 20.86 -4.99 -16.50
C LYS A 41 19.89 -6.16 -16.72
N PRO A 42 19.41 -6.83 -15.65
CA PRO A 42 18.40 -7.88 -15.77
C PRO A 42 17.18 -7.38 -16.56
N ASN A 43 16.74 -8.20 -17.53
CA ASN A 43 15.60 -7.89 -18.39
C ASN A 43 14.33 -7.68 -17.54
N LYS A 44 13.35 -6.90 -18.02
CA LYS A 44 12.05 -6.66 -17.35
C LYS A 44 11.36 -7.95 -16.88
N GLN A 45 11.64 -9.06 -17.55
CA GLN A 45 11.20 -10.40 -17.17
C GLN A 45 11.66 -10.84 -15.77
N TYR A 46 12.90 -10.53 -15.38
CA TYR A 46 13.43 -10.84 -14.04
C TYR A 46 12.60 -10.18 -12.94
N TYR A 47 12.28 -8.90 -13.11
CA TYR A 47 11.46 -8.14 -12.17
C TYR A 47 10.01 -8.64 -12.11
N VAL A 48 9.48 -9.14 -13.23
CA VAL A 48 8.15 -9.77 -13.28
C VAL A 48 8.14 -11.10 -12.53
N GLU A 49 9.19 -11.90 -12.65
CA GLU A 49 9.35 -13.14 -11.88
C GLU A 49 9.49 -12.85 -10.38
N ALA A 50 10.24 -11.81 -10.02
CA ALA A 50 10.34 -11.32 -8.64
C ALA A 50 8.97 -10.89 -8.07
N LEU A 51 8.19 -10.11 -8.84
CA LEU A 51 6.80 -9.77 -8.49
C LEU A 51 5.93 -11.01 -8.29
N ALA A 52 6.05 -12.00 -9.17
CA ALA A 52 5.27 -13.23 -9.06
C ALA A 52 5.64 -14.06 -7.81
N LYS A 53 6.88 -13.92 -7.32
CA LYS A 53 7.35 -14.51 -6.06
C LYS A 53 6.98 -13.69 -4.81
N GLY A 54 6.29 -12.55 -4.98
CA GLY A 54 5.84 -11.71 -3.87
C GLY A 54 6.76 -10.55 -3.51
N GLN A 55 7.86 -10.33 -4.24
CA GLN A 55 8.73 -9.17 -3.99
C GLN A 55 8.09 -7.89 -4.49
N THR A 56 8.32 -6.79 -3.77
CA THR A 56 7.90 -5.45 -4.19
C THR A 56 8.95 -4.86 -5.13
N ILE A 57 8.52 -4.23 -6.22
CA ILE A 57 9.42 -3.58 -7.18
C ILE A 57 9.18 -2.06 -7.15
N GLY A 58 10.24 -1.26 -7.06
CA GLY A 58 10.17 0.20 -7.24
C GLY A 58 10.35 0.57 -8.71
N ILE A 59 9.53 1.48 -9.23
CA ILE A 59 9.72 2.13 -10.53
C ILE A 59 9.79 3.64 -10.32
N HIS A 60 10.63 4.32 -11.10
CA HIS A 60 10.84 5.77 -10.99
C HIS A 60 10.00 6.58 -11.98
N SER A 61 9.23 5.89 -12.84
CA SER A 61 8.33 6.53 -13.79
C SER A 61 7.05 5.73 -13.95
N LEU A 62 5.91 6.38 -13.66
CA LEU A 62 4.59 5.77 -13.83
C LEU A 62 4.31 5.35 -15.30
N LYS A 63 5.06 5.90 -16.27
CA LYS A 63 4.98 5.51 -17.68
C LYS A 63 5.43 4.05 -17.92
N GLU A 64 6.19 3.46 -17.02
CA GLU A 64 6.67 2.08 -17.12
C GLU A 64 5.62 1.06 -16.64
N TYR A 65 4.71 1.49 -15.77
CA TYR A 65 3.68 0.64 -15.16
C TYR A 65 2.86 -0.18 -16.17
N PRO A 66 2.33 0.40 -17.28
CA PRO A 66 1.55 -0.38 -18.25
C PRO A 66 2.32 -1.57 -18.85
N THR A 67 3.65 -1.44 -18.98
CA THR A 67 4.50 -2.53 -19.47
C THR A 67 4.62 -3.63 -18.42
N PHE A 68 4.93 -3.25 -17.17
CA PHE A 68 5.01 -4.19 -16.05
C PHE A 68 3.69 -4.92 -15.82
N PHE A 69 2.57 -4.20 -15.82
CA PHE A 69 1.24 -4.79 -15.66
C PHE A 69 0.95 -5.85 -16.73
N LYS A 70 1.22 -5.55 -18.02
CA LYS A 70 0.99 -6.50 -19.12
C LYS A 70 1.87 -7.73 -19.00
N LEU A 71 3.16 -7.57 -18.69
CA LEU A 71 4.09 -8.69 -18.55
C LEU A 71 3.75 -9.54 -17.33
N PHE A 72 3.45 -8.92 -16.20
CA PHE A 72 3.03 -9.59 -14.97
C PHE A 72 1.74 -10.39 -15.18
N ARG A 73 0.71 -9.79 -15.80
CA ARG A 73 -0.54 -10.49 -16.09
C ARG A 73 -0.32 -11.70 -17.00
N ARG A 74 0.45 -11.55 -18.09
CA ARG A 74 0.80 -12.67 -18.99
C ARG A 74 1.55 -13.78 -18.25
N TYR A 75 2.45 -13.42 -17.33
CA TYR A 75 3.17 -14.38 -16.50
C TYR A 75 2.19 -15.13 -15.57
N CYS A 76 1.34 -14.41 -14.85
CA CYS A 76 0.32 -14.99 -13.98
C CYS A 76 -0.61 -15.93 -14.74
N ASP A 77 -1.09 -15.54 -15.93
CA ASP A 77 -1.95 -16.37 -16.78
C ASP A 77 -1.23 -17.66 -17.20
N ARG A 78 0.02 -17.57 -17.67
CA ARG A 78 0.84 -18.71 -18.08
C ARG A 78 1.08 -19.70 -16.93
N HIS A 79 1.31 -19.18 -15.72
CA HIS A 79 1.63 -19.98 -14.54
C HIS A 79 0.42 -20.26 -13.63
N ARG A 80 -0.80 -19.91 -14.06
CA ARG A 80 -2.07 -20.07 -13.32
C ARG A 80 -2.04 -19.43 -11.92
N LEU A 81 -1.35 -18.30 -11.78
CA LEU A 81 -1.27 -17.53 -10.53
C LEU A 81 -2.44 -16.55 -10.44
N LYS A 82 -3.19 -16.59 -9.33
CA LYS A 82 -4.27 -15.64 -9.04
C LYS A 82 -3.74 -14.43 -8.29
N MET A 83 -3.05 -13.54 -8.98
CA MET A 83 -2.40 -12.36 -8.41
C MET A 83 -2.75 -11.09 -9.16
N ARG A 84 -2.79 -9.98 -8.43
CA ARG A 84 -3.00 -8.63 -8.93
C ARG A 84 -1.84 -7.73 -8.53
N LEU A 85 -1.56 -6.74 -9.37
CA LEU A 85 -0.51 -5.75 -9.11
C LEU A 85 -1.15 -4.48 -8.57
N HIS A 86 -0.76 -4.08 -7.36
CA HIS A 86 -1.13 -2.79 -6.77
C HIS A 86 -0.01 -1.79 -7.00
N VAL A 87 -0.38 -0.52 -7.16
CA VAL A 87 0.57 0.58 -7.30
C VAL A 87 0.39 1.54 -6.15
N ARG A 88 1.48 1.88 -5.47
CA ARG A 88 1.49 2.86 -4.37
C ARG A 88 2.64 3.84 -4.59
N GLN A 89 2.35 5.14 -4.55
CA GLN A 89 3.40 6.14 -4.50
C GLN A 89 3.95 6.24 -3.08
N THR A 90 5.28 6.16 -2.92
CA THR A 90 5.94 6.33 -1.63
C THR A 90 6.76 7.60 -1.57
N LEU A 91 7.39 7.98 -2.68
CA LEU A 91 8.12 9.24 -2.84
C LEU A 91 7.65 9.93 -4.13
N PRO A 92 7.94 11.23 -4.34
CA PRO A 92 7.49 11.96 -5.52
C PRO A 92 7.82 11.27 -6.85
N ASP A 93 8.98 10.62 -6.92
CA ASP A 93 9.51 9.88 -8.07
C ASP A 93 9.37 8.36 -7.94
N VAL A 94 9.24 7.82 -6.72
CA VAL A 94 9.18 6.36 -6.52
C VAL A 94 7.75 5.82 -6.40
N TRP A 95 7.45 4.86 -7.25
CA TRP A 95 6.21 4.08 -7.26
C TRP A 95 6.49 2.62 -6.98
N LEU A 96 5.85 2.05 -5.98
CA LEU A 96 5.96 0.64 -5.64
C LEU A 96 4.90 -0.19 -6.34
N LEU A 97 5.35 -1.24 -7.04
CA LEU A 97 4.56 -2.31 -7.62
C LEU A 97 4.49 -3.45 -6.59
N ILE A 98 3.31 -3.64 -6.00
CA ILE A 98 3.09 -4.57 -4.90
C ILE A 98 2.22 -5.73 -5.40
N PRO A 99 2.76 -6.94 -5.51
CA PRO A 99 1.97 -8.11 -5.87
C PRO A 99 1.07 -8.52 -4.71
N ARG A 100 -0.20 -8.84 -4.99
CA ARG A 100 -1.19 -9.32 -4.01
C ARG A 100 -1.93 -10.52 -4.57
N LYS A 101 -2.28 -11.51 -3.76
CA LYS A 101 -3.20 -12.55 -4.22
C LYS A 101 -4.59 -11.95 -4.45
N GLU A 102 -5.30 -12.42 -5.46
CA GLU A 102 -6.66 -11.93 -5.77
C GLU A 102 -7.66 -12.26 -4.66
N ASN A 103 -7.40 -13.36 -3.94
CA ASN A 103 -8.19 -13.83 -2.80
C ASN A 103 -7.58 -13.52 -1.44
N GLU A 104 -6.42 -12.84 -1.38
CA GLU A 104 -6.03 -12.22 -0.12
C GLU A 104 -6.99 -11.06 0.09
N ASP A 105 -7.87 -11.24 1.08
CA ASP A 105 -8.48 -10.13 1.79
C ASP A 105 -7.38 -9.08 1.99
N LYS A 106 -7.74 -7.82 1.68
CA LYS A 106 -6.83 -6.69 1.90
C LYS A 106 -6.16 -6.89 3.26
N PRO A 107 -4.83 -6.68 3.39
CA PRO A 107 -4.25 -6.71 4.72
C PRO A 107 -5.12 -5.85 5.62
N ASP A 108 -5.46 -6.39 6.79
CA ASP A 108 -6.04 -5.63 7.89
C ASP A 108 -5.07 -4.50 8.20
N VAL A 109 -5.20 -3.41 7.46
CA VAL A 109 -4.64 -2.16 7.88
C VAL A 109 -5.53 -1.77 9.04
N VAL A 110 -5.08 -2.11 10.24
CA VAL A 110 -5.49 -1.42 11.45
C VAL A 110 -5.14 0.04 11.20
N LEU A 111 -6.16 0.81 10.82
CA LEU A 111 -6.00 2.23 10.57
C LEU A 111 -5.95 2.92 11.92
N GLU A 112 -4.73 3.20 12.38
CA GLU A 112 -4.47 4.16 13.45
C GLU A 112 -4.60 5.62 12.99
N GLY A 113 -5.02 5.86 11.73
CA GLY A 113 -5.17 7.18 11.13
C GLY A 113 -6.58 7.78 11.30
N ASP A 114 -6.66 9.10 11.35
CA ASP A 114 -7.94 9.81 11.52
C ASP A 114 -8.82 9.79 10.24
N TRP A 115 -10.01 10.36 10.37
CA TRP A 115 -10.98 10.44 9.29
C TRP A 115 -10.58 11.38 8.12
N ARG A 116 -9.62 12.30 8.32
CA ARG A 116 -9.08 13.22 7.31
C ARG A 116 -8.18 12.48 6.32
N GLU A 117 -7.39 11.51 6.78
CA GLU A 117 -6.51 10.72 5.91
C GLU A 117 -7.29 9.73 5.04
N HIS A 118 -8.40 9.19 5.56
CA HIS A 118 -9.16 8.14 4.91
C HIS A 118 -10.44 8.63 4.22
N GLY A 119 -10.81 9.89 4.45
CA GLY A 119 -12.12 10.41 4.13
C GLY A 119 -13.17 9.93 5.14
N ARG A 120 -13.94 10.89 5.67
CA ARG A 120 -14.86 10.71 6.81
C ARG A 120 -15.69 9.43 6.78
N TYR A 121 -16.37 9.21 5.67
CA TYR A 121 -17.31 8.09 5.52
C TYR A 121 -16.63 6.74 5.30
N LYS A 122 -15.44 6.73 4.70
CA LYS A 122 -14.66 5.50 4.55
C LYS A 122 -14.10 5.06 5.90
N TYR A 123 -13.67 6.01 6.73
CA TYR A 123 -13.27 5.75 8.12
C TYR A 123 -14.42 5.13 8.93
N TYR A 124 -15.63 5.71 8.84
CA TYR A 124 -16.81 5.14 9.51
C TYR A 124 -17.11 3.71 9.06
N ALA A 125 -17.06 3.44 7.76
CA ALA A 125 -17.33 2.11 7.23
C ALA A 125 -16.34 1.06 7.77
N VAL A 126 -15.06 1.41 7.89
CA VAL A 126 -14.03 0.51 8.45
C VAL A 126 -14.28 0.25 9.93
N GLN A 127 -14.53 1.29 10.72
CA GLN A 127 -14.84 1.15 12.16
C GLN A 127 -16.06 0.25 12.39
N LEU A 128 -17.13 0.45 11.61
CA LEU A 128 -18.34 -0.38 11.68
C LEU A 128 -18.07 -1.83 11.28
N GLU A 129 -17.23 -2.07 10.27
CA GLU A 129 -16.87 -3.42 9.83
C GLU A 129 -16.15 -4.19 10.94
N GLN A 130 -15.27 -3.51 11.68
CA GLN A 130 -14.51 -4.03 12.83
C GLN A 130 -15.37 -4.26 14.09
N GLY A 131 -16.65 -3.89 14.06
CA GLY A 131 -17.57 -4.05 15.20
C GLY A 131 -17.61 -2.86 16.15
N SER A 132 -16.91 -1.76 15.85
CA SER A 132 -17.02 -0.53 16.61
C SER A 132 -18.43 0.08 16.49
N GLN A 133 -18.90 0.69 17.57
CA GLN A 133 -20.15 1.46 17.58
C GLN A 133 -19.82 2.94 17.37
N LEU A 134 -20.49 3.58 16.40
CA LEU A 134 -20.32 5.00 16.13
C LEU A 134 -21.49 5.77 16.73
N SER A 135 -21.20 6.81 17.51
CA SER A 135 -22.22 7.67 18.12
C SER A 135 -22.26 9.04 17.45
N PHE A 136 -23.45 9.47 17.07
CA PHE A 136 -23.73 10.75 16.43
C PHE A 136 -24.78 11.53 17.21
N THR A 137 -24.83 12.84 16.98
CA THR A 137 -25.90 13.72 17.44
C THR A 137 -26.88 14.06 16.32
N ASP A 138 -26.41 14.05 15.06
CA ASP A 138 -27.19 14.34 13.87
C ASP A 138 -27.73 13.03 13.21
N PRO A 139 -29.05 12.89 13.03
CA PRO A 139 -29.66 11.77 12.31
C PRO A 139 -29.15 11.61 10.87
N ASP A 140 -28.87 12.70 10.17
CA ASP A 140 -28.44 12.63 8.77
C ASP A 140 -27.02 12.08 8.66
N GLU A 141 -26.14 12.48 9.57
CA GLU A 141 -24.78 11.94 9.67
C GLU A 141 -24.79 10.45 10.00
N ALA A 142 -25.64 10.00 10.92
CA ALA A 142 -25.81 8.58 11.25
C ALA A 142 -26.27 7.75 10.03
N ASN A 143 -27.22 8.28 9.27
CA ASN A 143 -27.69 7.65 8.03
C ASN A 143 -26.60 7.59 6.96
N LYS A 144 -25.76 8.64 6.83
CA LYS A 144 -24.62 8.65 5.92
C LYS A 144 -23.57 7.62 6.33
N ALA A 145 -23.31 7.44 7.62
CA ALA A 145 -22.42 6.40 8.12
C ALA A 145 -22.90 4.98 7.76
N ARG A 146 -24.20 4.70 7.94
CA ARG A 146 -24.82 3.43 7.50
C ARG A 146 -24.67 3.22 5.99
N ARG A 147 -24.98 4.23 5.18
CA ARG A 147 -24.84 4.16 3.71
C ARG A 147 -23.39 3.93 3.29
N ALA A 148 -22.45 4.54 3.98
CA ALA A 148 -21.03 4.37 3.73
C ALA A 148 -20.59 2.92 3.97
N TRP A 149 -21.02 2.30 5.06
CA TRP A 149 -20.76 0.87 5.30
C TRP A 149 -21.34 0.00 4.18
N MET A 150 -22.58 0.24 3.76
CA MET A 150 -23.18 -0.50 2.64
C MET A 150 -22.41 -0.33 1.31
N LEU A 151 -21.84 0.84 1.07
CA LEU A 151 -21.09 1.16 -0.14
C LEU A 151 -19.70 0.51 -0.14
N TYR A 152 -18.99 0.60 0.99
CA TYR A 152 -17.60 0.16 1.09
C TYR A 152 -17.43 -1.32 1.47
N THR A 153 -18.44 -1.95 2.11
CA THR A 153 -18.43 -3.38 2.42
C THR A 153 -19.11 -4.18 1.30
N PRO A 154 -18.41 -5.14 0.65
CA PRO A 154 -18.96 -5.94 -0.43
C PRO A 154 -20.20 -6.74 -0.01
N ARG A 155 -21.15 -6.94 -0.93
CA ARG A 155 -22.41 -7.68 -0.68
C ARG A 155 -22.18 -9.06 -0.04
N LYS A 156 -21.14 -9.77 -0.43
CA LYS A 156 -20.79 -11.10 0.15
C LYS A 156 -20.49 -11.04 1.66
N LYS A 157 -19.81 -9.98 2.12
CA LYS A 157 -19.49 -9.79 3.56
C LYS A 157 -20.69 -9.27 4.37
N ARG A 158 -21.72 -8.74 3.70
CA ARG A 158 -22.96 -8.23 4.30
C ARG A 158 -24.12 -9.21 4.28
N ALA A 159 -23.93 -10.44 3.77
CA ALA A 159 -25.03 -11.39 3.59
C ALA A 159 -25.77 -11.64 4.92
N ASP A 160 -24.98 -11.88 5.98
CA ASP A 160 -25.47 -12.30 7.30
C ASP A 160 -25.36 -11.17 8.35
N ARG A 161 -25.01 -9.96 7.92
CA ARG A 161 -24.84 -8.78 8.77
C ARG A 161 -25.78 -7.66 8.36
N GLU A 162 -26.24 -6.88 9.32
CA GLU A 162 -26.99 -5.66 9.09
C GLU A 162 -26.41 -4.48 9.86
N CYS A 163 -26.55 -3.29 9.29
CA CYS A 163 -26.14 -2.05 9.94
C CYS A 163 -27.37 -1.32 10.47
N LEU A 164 -27.48 -1.25 11.79
CA LEU A 164 -28.57 -0.62 12.51
C LEU A 164 -28.24 0.82 12.89
N VAL A 165 -29.30 1.63 12.98
CA VAL A 165 -29.25 3.00 13.47
C VAL A 165 -30.27 3.09 14.62
N THR A 166 -29.78 3.17 15.85
CA THR A 166 -30.61 3.15 17.06
C THR A 166 -30.48 4.48 17.80
N LYS A 167 -31.62 5.14 18.04
CA LYS A 167 -31.65 6.38 18.83
C LYS A 167 -31.71 6.02 20.33
N LEU A 168 -30.75 6.51 21.10
CA LEU A 168 -30.72 6.32 22.55
C LEU A 168 -31.65 7.35 23.22
N PRO A 169 -32.72 6.89 23.91
CA PRO A 169 -33.80 7.77 24.38
C PRO A 169 -33.38 8.76 25.48
N ARG A 170 -32.32 8.46 26.24
CA ARG A 170 -31.88 9.29 27.37
C ARG A 170 -30.73 10.26 27.06
N SER A 171 -29.94 9.99 26.03
CA SER A 171 -28.74 10.79 25.71
C SER A 171 -28.92 11.67 24.47
N GLY A 172 -30.01 11.51 23.71
CA GLY A 172 -30.20 12.18 22.43
C GLY A 172 -29.20 11.74 21.34
N LYS A 173 -28.33 10.76 21.65
CA LYS A 173 -27.34 10.21 20.74
C LYS A 173 -27.96 9.15 19.85
N ILE A 174 -27.45 9.05 18.62
CA ILE A 174 -27.83 8.06 17.63
C ILE A 174 -26.63 7.16 17.43
N VAL A 175 -26.78 5.88 17.72
CA VAL A 175 -25.72 4.90 17.60
C VAL A 175 -25.91 4.12 16.31
N VAL A 176 -24.83 3.98 15.56
CA VAL A 176 -24.74 3.13 14.37
C VAL A 176 -23.85 1.96 14.72
N SER A 177 -24.36 0.74 14.50
CA SER A 177 -23.65 -0.51 14.78
C SER A 177 -23.91 -1.51 13.66
N VAL A 178 -23.04 -2.52 13.56
CA VAL A 178 -23.25 -3.67 12.68
C VAL A 178 -23.44 -4.88 13.56
N GLN A 179 -24.52 -5.63 13.32
CA GLN A 179 -24.85 -6.86 14.03
C GLN A 179 -25.13 -7.98 13.05
N GLU A 180 -25.06 -9.22 13.53
CA GLU A 180 -25.57 -10.36 12.77
C GLU A 180 -27.09 -10.25 12.66
N LYS A 181 -27.63 -10.67 11.51
CA LYS A 181 -29.08 -10.74 11.36
C LYS A 181 -29.60 -11.83 12.28
N SER A 182 -30.47 -11.45 13.21
CA SER A 182 -31.25 -12.41 13.98
C SER A 182 -32.17 -13.14 13.00
N GLU A 183 -32.00 -14.46 12.86
CA GLU A 183 -32.96 -15.35 12.19
C GLU A 183 -34.28 -15.44 12.97
#